data_AF-A0A1A8JBM4-F1
#
_entry.id   AF-A0A1A8JBM4-F1
#
_cell.length_a   1.000
_cell.length_b   1.000
_cell.length_c   1.000
_cell.angle_alpha   90.00
_cell.angle_beta   90.00
_cell.angle_gamma   90.00
#
_symmetry.space_group_name_H-M   'P 1'
#
loop_
_entity.id
_entity.type
_entity.pdbx_description
1 polymer ?
#
loop_
_entity_poly.entity_id
_entity_poly.type
_entity_poly.pdbx_seq_one_letter_code
_entity_poly.pdbx_strand_id
1 'polypeptide(L)'
;EGDVHFYYPNKFIQRDDTERFYILNTLFNLSETYLYACLVDFFTRCTRYANLEKGFQHGDLFMSYRSMFQDVRKAMDFIHDTGVLKEQTIKNLEKYVVKDPNIPVLLTRIKEVAKVFLATNSDYNYTEVIMKYLLEGNSK
;
A
#
# COMPACT_ATOMS: atom_id res chain seq x y z
N GLU A 1 -25.52 -13.65 -10.45
CA GLU A 1 -24.20 -13.02 -10.66
C GLU A 1 -23.95 -12.89 -12.16
N GLY A 2 -23.43 -11.75 -12.59
CA GLY A 2 -23.02 -11.57 -13.99
C GLY A 2 -21.71 -12.32 -14.23
N ASP A 3 -21.69 -13.21 -15.22
CA ASP A 3 -20.47 -13.83 -15.72
C ASP A 3 -19.44 -12.73 -16.08
N VAL A 4 -18.15 -13.00 -15.89
CA VAL A 4 -17.06 -12.07 -16.23
C VAL A 4 -17.16 -11.59 -17.68
N HIS A 5 -17.71 -12.42 -18.57
CA HIS A 5 -17.98 -12.09 -19.97
C HIS A 5 -18.94 -10.91 -20.16
N PHE A 6 -19.86 -10.66 -19.23
CA PHE A 6 -20.76 -9.50 -19.28
C PHE A 6 -19.98 -8.19 -19.11
N TYR A 7 -19.04 -8.15 -18.16
CA TYR A 7 -18.24 -6.96 -17.85
C TYR A 7 -17.00 -6.81 -18.74
N TYR A 8 -16.43 -7.94 -19.20
CA TYR A 8 -15.22 -7.99 -20.01
C TYR A 8 -15.43 -8.95 -21.20
N PRO A 9 -16.14 -8.52 -22.26
CA PRO A 9 -16.50 -9.39 -23.40
C PRO A 9 -15.30 -10.11 -24.02
N ASN A 10 -14.16 -9.42 -24.09
CA ASN A 10 -12.91 -9.93 -24.67
C ASN A 10 -11.93 -10.49 -23.62
N LYS A 11 -12.34 -10.66 -22.35
CA LYS A 11 -11.45 -11.03 -21.22
C LYS A 11 -10.17 -10.18 -21.17
N PHE A 12 -10.28 -8.92 -21.59
CA PHE A 12 -9.17 -8.01 -21.78
C PHE A 12 -9.50 -6.65 -21.19
N ILE A 13 -8.47 -6.00 -20.63
CA ILE A 13 -8.53 -4.61 -20.18
C ILE A 13 -7.42 -3.81 -20.85
N GLN A 14 -7.72 -2.56 -21.20
CA GLN A 14 -6.71 -1.60 -21.63
C GLN A 14 -6.01 -1.05 -20.38
N ARG A 15 -4.97 -1.73 -19.91
CA ARG A 15 -4.25 -1.36 -18.67
C ARG A 15 -3.68 0.06 -18.66
N ASP A 16 -3.49 0.64 -19.84
CA ASP A 16 -2.99 2.01 -20.02
C ASP A 16 -4.10 3.07 -19.79
N ASP A 17 -5.36 2.67 -19.66
CA ASP A 17 -6.45 3.51 -19.16
C ASP A 17 -6.34 3.67 -17.63
N THR A 18 -5.40 4.52 -17.22
CA THR A 18 -5.08 4.77 -15.80
C THR A 18 -6.17 5.53 -15.06
N GLU A 19 -7.15 6.11 -15.77
CA GLU A 19 -8.32 6.75 -15.15
C GLU A 19 -9.30 5.72 -14.58
N ARG A 20 -9.33 4.53 -15.19
CA ARG A 20 -10.20 3.40 -14.79
C ARG A 20 -9.46 2.35 -13.98
N PHE A 21 -8.25 1.97 -14.41
CA PHE A 21 -7.50 0.87 -13.81
C PHE A 21 -6.31 1.39 -13.02
N TYR A 22 -6.25 1.01 -11.74
CA TYR A 22 -5.12 1.30 -10.87
C TYR A 22 -4.32 0.02 -10.61
N ILE A 23 -3.02 0.05 -10.89
CA ILE A 23 -2.14 -1.10 -10.68
C ILE A 23 -1.51 -1.01 -9.28
N LEU A 24 -1.85 -1.98 -8.43
CA LEU A 24 -1.39 -2.10 -7.05
C LEU A 24 -0.01 -2.79 -7.02
N ASN A 25 1.06 -2.01 -7.21
CA ASN A 25 2.39 -2.53 -7.56
C ASN A 25 3.31 -2.90 -6.38
N THR A 26 3.07 -2.36 -5.18
CA THR A 26 4.02 -2.45 -4.06
C THR A 26 3.46 -3.23 -2.89
N LEU A 27 4.31 -3.68 -1.97
CA LEU A 27 3.88 -4.32 -0.73
C LEU A 27 3.03 -3.40 0.15
N PHE A 28 3.17 -2.07 0.04
CA PHE A 28 2.29 -1.13 0.72
C PHE A 28 0.84 -1.22 0.23
N ASN A 29 0.62 -1.68 -1.01
CA ASN A 29 -0.72 -1.80 -1.57
C ASN A 29 -1.47 -3.06 -1.09
N LEU A 30 -0.84 -3.96 -0.33
CA LEU A 30 -1.48 -5.19 0.15
C LEU A 30 -2.67 -4.90 1.09
N SER A 31 -2.51 -3.95 2.01
CA SER A 31 -3.56 -3.57 2.96
C SER A 31 -4.77 -2.97 2.25
N GLU A 32 -4.57 -2.09 1.28
CA GLU A 32 -5.68 -1.51 0.50
C GLU A 32 -6.33 -2.50 -0.45
N THR A 33 -5.56 -3.43 -1.01
CA THR A 33 -6.11 -4.53 -1.84
C THR A 33 -7.15 -5.29 -1.03
N TYR A 34 -6.77 -5.70 0.18
CA TYR A 34 -7.66 -6.44 1.07
C TYR A 34 -8.82 -5.60 1.58
N LEU A 35 -8.56 -4.36 2.02
CA LEU A 35 -9.59 -3.45 2.51
C LEU A 35 -10.64 -3.15 1.43
N TYR A 36 -10.22 -2.90 0.20
CA TYR A 36 -11.14 -2.62 -0.90
C TYR A 36 -12.05 -3.82 -1.19
N ALA A 37 -11.49 -5.04 -1.21
CA ALA A 37 -12.29 -6.27 -1.33
C ALA A 37 -13.30 -6.41 -0.18
N CYS A 38 -12.87 -6.14 1.07
CA CYS A 38 -13.74 -6.17 2.23
C CYS A 38 -14.88 -5.14 2.16
N LEU A 39 -14.61 -3.93 1.65
CA LEU A 39 -15.63 -2.90 1.49
C LEU A 39 -16.66 -3.30 0.43
N VAL A 40 -16.20 -3.79 -0.73
CA VAL A 40 -17.10 -4.30 -1.78
C VAL A 40 -18.01 -5.39 -1.21
N ASP A 41 -17.44 -6.37 -0.51
CA ASP A 41 -18.19 -7.46 0.10
C ASP A 41 -19.16 -6.95 1.20
N PHE A 42 -18.71 -6.05 2.08
CA PHE A 42 -19.53 -5.46 3.14
C PHE A 42 -20.75 -4.76 2.58
N PHE A 43 -20.57 -3.86 1.61
CA PHE A 43 -21.70 -3.12 1.03
C PHE A 43 -22.61 -4.04 0.21
N THR A 44 -22.06 -5.05 -0.47
CA THR A 44 -22.85 -6.04 -1.22
C THR A 44 -23.78 -6.85 -0.32
N ARG A 45 -23.33 -7.21 0.89
CA ARG A 45 -24.09 -8.03 1.85
C ARG A 45 -24.98 -7.22 2.79
N CYS A 46 -24.79 -5.91 2.85
CA CYS A 46 -25.51 -5.04 3.77
C CYS A 46 -26.86 -4.60 3.18
N THR A 47 -27.97 -5.08 3.75
CA THR A 47 -29.34 -4.81 3.27
C THR A 47 -29.76 -3.34 3.29
N ARG A 48 -28.98 -2.47 3.94
CA ARG A 48 -29.20 -1.01 3.92
C ARG A 48 -28.89 -0.38 2.57
N TYR A 49 -28.07 -1.03 1.74
CA TYR A 49 -27.62 -0.50 0.47
C TYR A 49 -28.23 -1.28 -0.70
N ALA A 50 -28.62 -0.57 -1.75
CA ALA A 50 -28.98 -1.19 -3.01
C ALA A 50 -27.72 -1.38 -3.86
N ASN A 51 -27.53 -2.60 -4.38
CA ASN A 51 -26.42 -2.93 -5.28
C ASN A 51 -26.75 -2.45 -6.69
N LEU A 52 -25.90 -1.57 -7.23
CA LEU A 52 -25.99 -1.06 -8.60
C LEU A 52 -24.76 -1.48 -9.40
N GLU A 53 -24.83 -1.42 -10.72
CA GLU A 53 -23.74 -1.87 -11.60
C GLU A 53 -22.41 -1.14 -11.34
N LYS A 54 -22.46 0.13 -10.93
CA LYS A 54 -21.28 0.98 -10.73
C LYS A 54 -21.02 1.36 -9.26
N GLY A 55 -21.73 0.75 -8.31
CA GLY A 55 -21.54 1.01 -6.89
C GLY A 55 -22.77 0.71 -6.05
N PHE A 56 -22.95 1.47 -4.98
CA PHE A 56 -23.98 1.24 -3.97
C PHE A 56 -24.81 2.50 -3.74
N GLN A 57 -26.10 2.35 -3.45
CA GLN A 57 -27.00 3.46 -3.15
C GLN A 57 -27.68 3.30 -1.79
N HIS A 58 -27.80 4.39 -1.04
CA HIS A 58 -28.59 4.47 0.20
C HIS A 58 -29.40 5.77 0.23
N GLY A 59 -30.72 5.68 0.06
CA GLY A 59 -31.56 6.85 -0.15
C GLY A 59 -31.10 7.64 -1.38
N ASP A 60 -30.85 8.94 -1.19
CA ASP A 60 -30.38 9.85 -2.25
C ASP A 60 -28.84 9.85 -2.41
N LEU A 61 -28.12 9.04 -1.62
CA LEU A 61 -26.65 8.97 -1.67
C LEU A 61 -26.20 7.81 -2.56
N PHE A 62 -25.45 8.14 -3.61
CA PHE A 62 -24.77 7.17 -4.46
C PHE A 62 -23.27 7.18 -4.21
N MET A 63 -22.71 5.99 -3.93
CA MET A 63 -21.29 5.77 -3.77
C MET A 63 -20.78 4.83 -4.86
N SER A 64 -20.06 5.39 -5.83
CA SER A 64 -19.45 4.60 -6.90
C SER A 64 -18.26 3.77 -6.41
N TYR A 65 -17.95 2.67 -7.10
CA TYR A 65 -16.72 1.91 -6.86
C TYR A 65 -15.46 2.78 -6.98
N ARG A 66 -15.48 3.77 -7.89
CA ARG A 66 -14.38 4.72 -8.11
C ARG A 66 -14.19 5.67 -6.93
N SER A 67 -15.26 6.28 -6.43
CA SER A 67 -15.18 7.18 -5.26
C SER A 67 -14.77 6.42 -4.00
N MET A 68 -15.31 5.22 -3.79
CA MET A 68 -14.88 4.36 -2.68
C MET A 68 -13.39 4.00 -2.78
N PHE A 69 -12.89 3.70 -3.98
CA PHE A 69 -11.46 3.45 -4.21
C PHE A 69 -10.61 4.68 -3.89
N GLN A 70 -11.05 5.87 -4.32
CA GLN A 70 -10.37 7.13 -4.02
C GLN A 70 -10.32 7.42 -2.52
N ASP A 71 -11.39 7.11 -1.78
CA ASP A 71 -11.42 7.28 -0.32
C ASP A 71 -10.42 6.34 0.37
N VAL A 72 -10.35 5.08 -0.06
CA VAL A 72 -9.33 4.12 0.44
C VAL A 72 -7.92 4.63 0.15
N ARG A 73 -7.65 5.07 -1.08
CA ARG A 73 -6.34 5.62 -1.48
C ARG A 73 -5.94 6.82 -0.64
N LYS A 74 -6.84 7.79 -0.48
CA LYS A 74 -6.60 8.97 0.36
C LYS A 74 -6.35 8.60 1.82
N ALA A 75 -7.06 7.61 2.36
CA ALA A 75 -6.84 7.14 3.71
C ALA A 75 -5.46 6.50 3.88
N MET A 76 -5.02 5.69 2.91
CA MET A 76 -3.67 5.11 2.94
C MET A 76 -2.59 6.16 2.80
N ASP A 77 -2.74 7.08 1.85
CA ASP A 77 -1.80 8.19 1.65
C ASP A 77 -1.71 9.05 2.91
N PHE A 78 -2.84 9.37 3.54
CA PHE A 78 -2.87 10.08 4.83
C PHE A 78 -2.08 9.33 5.92
N ILE A 79 -2.26 8.03 6.07
CA ILE A 79 -1.56 7.23 7.10
C ILE A 79 -0.04 7.21 6.87
N HIS A 80 0.40 7.19 5.60
CA HIS A 80 1.82 7.21 5.22
C HIS A 80 2.44 8.61 5.34
N ASP A 81 1.71 9.64 4.93
CA ASP A 81 2.21 11.02 4.81
C ASP A 81 2.17 11.78 6.13
N THR A 82 1.14 11.56 6.96
CA THR A 82 1.06 12.18 8.30
C THR A 82 2.12 11.66 9.26
N GLY A 83 2.79 10.56 8.92
CA GLY A 83 3.82 9.97 9.74
C GLY A 83 3.30 9.08 10.87
N VAL A 84 1.99 8.97 11.10
CA VAL A 84 1.43 8.14 12.19
C VAL A 84 1.90 6.69 12.07
N LEU A 85 1.89 6.10 10.86
CA LEU A 85 2.41 4.74 10.66
C LEU A 85 3.92 4.66 10.91
N LYS A 86 4.68 5.66 10.47
CA LYS A 86 6.13 5.75 10.68
C LYS A 86 6.45 5.81 12.17
N GLU A 87 5.74 6.65 12.93
CA GLU A 87 5.86 6.79 14.38
C GLU A 87 5.56 5.49 15.14
N GLN A 88 4.53 4.75 14.74
CA GLN A 88 4.24 3.45 15.37
C GLN A 88 5.28 2.39 15.00
N THR A 89 5.82 2.44 13.78
CA THR A 89 6.88 1.53 13.32
C THR A 89 8.16 1.74 14.13
N ILE A 90 8.62 2.98 14.29
CA ILE A 90 9.87 3.28 15.02
C ILE A 90 9.80 2.94 16.50
N LYS A 91 8.61 2.87 17.11
CA LYS A 91 8.42 2.45 18.51
C LYS A 91 8.72 0.96 18.72
N ASN A 92 8.69 0.13 17.68
CA ASN A 92 8.97 -1.29 17.78
C ASN A 92 9.57 -1.85 16.48
N LEU A 93 10.81 -1.47 16.20
CA LEU A 93 11.51 -1.85 14.98
C LEU A 93 11.74 -3.36 14.87
N GLU A 94 12.01 -4.06 15.98
CA GLU A 94 12.21 -5.51 16.00
C GLU A 94 10.99 -6.29 15.49
N LYS A 95 9.79 -5.78 15.79
CA LYS A 95 8.55 -6.39 15.31
C LYS A 95 8.30 -6.16 13.81
N TYR A 96 8.70 -5.01 13.28
CA TYR A 96 8.23 -4.54 11.97
C TYR A 96 9.31 -4.48 10.89
N VAL A 97 10.60 -4.51 11.25
CA VAL A 97 11.72 -4.34 10.33
C VAL A 97 12.66 -5.54 10.45
N VAL A 98 12.85 -6.25 9.34
CA VAL A 98 13.82 -7.35 9.27
C VAL A 98 15.23 -6.78 9.40
N LYS A 99 15.98 -7.28 10.40
CA LYS A 99 17.38 -6.94 10.61
C LYS A 99 18.27 -8.11 10.20
N ASP A 100 19.27 -7.81 9.37
CA ASP A 100 20.29 -8.78 8.97
C ASP A 100 21.69 -8.21 9.32
N PRO A 101 22.44 -8.86 10.24
CA PRO A 101 23.77 -8.40 10.63
C PRO A 101 24.81 -8.45 9.49
N ASN A 102 24.51 -9.10 8.37
CA ASN A 102 25.40 -9.15 7.21
C ASN A 102 25.34 -7.89 6.33
N ILE A 103 24.34 -7.02 6.50
CA ILE A 103 24.19 -5.79 5.69
C ILE A 103 25.43 -4.88 5.80
N PRO A 104 25.93 -4.51 7.01
CA PRO A 104 27.14 -3.69 7.13
C PRO A 104 28.38 -4.32 6.50
N VAL A 105 28.52 -5.66 6.61
CA VAL A 105 29.63 -6.42 6.03
C VAL A 105 29.60 -6.32 4.51
N LEU A 106 28.42 -6.54 3.91
CA LEU A 106 28.21 -6.43 2.47
C LEU A 106 28.52 -5.01 1.97
N LEU A 107 27.98 -3.99 2.61
CA LEU A 107 28.18 -2.59 2.20
C LEU A 107 29.65 -2.17 2.31
N THR A 108 30.36 -2.63 3.34
CA THR A 108 31.81 -2.39 3.51
C THR A 108 32.60 -3.01 2.36
N ARG A 109 32.31 -4.27 2.01
CA ARG A 109 32.98 -4.97 0.90
C ARG A 109 32.72 -4.32 -0.46
N ILE A 110 31.51 -3.80 -0.70
CA ILE A 110 31.23 -3.04 -1.92
C ILE A 110 32.04 -1.74 -1.93
N LYS A 111 32.16 -1.07 -0.78
CA LYS A 111 32.91 0.19 -0.64
C LYS A 111 34.41 0.05 -0.91
N GLU A 112 34.99 -1.13 -0.72
CA GLU A 112 36.39 -1.43 -1.06
C GLU A 112 36.65 -1.37 -2.57
N VAL A 113 35.63 -1.66 -3.41
CA VAL A 113 35.77 -1.78 -4.86
C VAL A 113 34.97 -0.74 -5.65
N ALA A 114 33.99 -0.08 -5.04
CA ALA A 114 33.09 0.85 -5.69
C ALA A 114 32.53 1.92 -4.73
N LYS A 115 31.91 2.97 -5.28
CA LYS A 115 31.14 3.94 -4.50
C LYS A 115 29.77 3.35 -4.15
N VAL A 116 29.30 3.64 -2.94
CA VAL A 116 27.96 3.26 -2.45
C VAL A 116 27.14 4.53 -2.20
N PHE A 117 25.88 4.54 -2.64
CA PHE A 117 24.95 5.63 -2.37
C PHE A 117 23.55 5.08 -2.03
N LEU A 118 22.74 5.89 -1.37
CA LEU A 118 21.34 5.60 -1.06
C LEU A 118 20.46 6.69 -1.66
N ALA A 119 19.49 6.30 -2.48
CA ALA A 119 18.44 7.17 -2.99
C ALA A 119 17.09 6.57 -2.58
N THR A 120 16.37 7.26 -1.69
CA THR A 120 15.11 6.77 -1.10
C THR A 120 14.03 7.86 -1.17
N ASN A 121 12.78 7.45 -1.33
CA ASN A 121 11.61 8.34 -1.29
C ASN A 121 11.24 8.78 0.14
N SER A 122 11.85 8.18 1.15
CA SER A 122 11.58 8.50 2.55
C SER A 122 12.22 9.83 2.96
N ASP A 123 11.61 10.53 3.91
CA ASP A 123 12.22 11.69 4.55
C ASP A 123 13.47 11.31 5.36
N TYR A 124 14.31 12.31 5.66
CA TYR A 124 15.58 12.11 6.34
C TYR A 124 15.40 11.53 7.76
N ASN A 125 14.43 12.03 8.52
CA ASN A 125 14.25 11.62 9.92
C ASN A 125 13.87 10.15 10.03
N TYR A 126 12.95 9.69 9.19
CA TYR A 126 12.59 8.27 9.12
C TYR A 126 13.76 7.43 8.63
N THR A 127 14.48 7.90 7.60
CA THR A 127 15.65 7.21 7.06
C THR A 127 16.76 7.05 8.10
N GLU A 128 17.06 8.09 8.89
CA GLU A 128 18.09 8.05 9.91
C GLU A 128 17.79 6.97 10.97
N VAL A 129 16.56 6.91 11.48
CA VAL A 129 16.17 5.92 12.49
C VAL A 129 16.24 4.50 11.95
N ILE A 130 15.71 4.27 10.75
CA ILE A 130 15.71 2.93 10.11
C ILE A 130 17.14 2.50 9.80
N MET A 131 17.97 3.37 9.23
CA MET A 131 19.35 3.05 8.87
C MET A 131 20.23 2.83 10.10
N LYS A 132 20.04 3.59 11.20
CA LYS A 132 20.70 3.29 12.48
C LYS A 132 20.34 1.90 12.97
N TYR A 133 19.05 1.55 12.97
CA TYR A 133 18.62 0.21 13.40
C TYR A 133 19.21 -0.92 12.53
N LEU A 134 19.28 -0.73 11.21
CA LEU A 134 19.80 -1.74 10.27
C LEU A 134 21.32 -1.88 10.32
N LEU A 135 22.06 -0.77 10.50
CA LEU A 135 23.51 -0.75 10.38
C LEU A 135 24.25 -0.84 11.72
N GLU A 136 23.64 -0.40 12.81
CA GLU A 136 24.23 -0.49 14.13
C GLU A 136 23.89 -1.85 14.74
N GLY A 137 24.91 -2.69 14.93
CA GLY A 137 24.78 -3.93 15.68
C GLY A 137 24.65 -3.65 17.17
N ASN A 138 23.88 -4.48 17.88
CA ASN A 138 24.10 -4.67 19.32
C ASN A 138 25.43 -5.42 19.47
N SER A 139 26.55 -4.72 19.27
CA SER A 139 27.86 -5.23 19.68
C SER A 139 27.86 -5.26 21.21
N LYS A 140 27.44 -6.39 21.76
CA LYS A 140 27.96 -6.85 23.05
C LYS A 140 29.20 -7.68 22.79
#